data_AF-A0A2T7NN17-F1
#
_entry.id   AF-A0A2T7NN17-F1
#
_cell.length_a   1.000
_cell.length_b   1.000
_cell.length_c   1.000
_cell.angle_alpha   90.00
_cell.angle_beta   90.00
_cell.angle_gamma   90.00
#
_symmetry.space_group_name_H-M   'P 1'
#
loop_
_entity.id
_entity.type
_entity.pdbx_description
1 polymer ?
#
loop_
_entity_poly.entity_id
_entity_poly.type
_entity_poly.pdbx_seq_one_letter_code
_entity_poly.pdbx_strand_id
1 'polypeptide(L)'
;MTSSSPAVVTGVPTPAPRVWPTPPPAGCSNCGTADGTVNGGWSSWSTLREGECSATCGGGIRVRTSTRSCSNPYPTYCGVTCPGSATRNEQVACNTHCCPGVVSGTGSHNYPE
;
A
#
# COMPACT_ATOMS: atom_id res chain seq x y z
N MET A 1 38.45 23.72 25.10
CA MET A 1 38.45 22.28 24.73
C MET A 1 37.67 21.58 25.84
N THR A 2 36.46 21.06 25.72
CA THR A 2 35.55 20.78 24.61
C THR A 2 34.15 20.84 25.20
N SER A 3 33.24 21.56 24.53
CA SER A 3 31.82 21.59 24.86
C SER A 3 31.22 20.21 24.64
N SER A 4 30.73 19.56 25.69
CA SER A 4 30.01 18.29 25.56
C SER A 4 28.54 18.58 25.26
N SER A 5 28.21 18.62 23.97
CA SER A 5 26.83 18.65 23.48
C SER A 5 26.08 17.39 23.90
N PRO A 6 24.84 17.48 24.41
CA PRO A 6 23.98 16.31 24.46
C PRO A 6 23.51 15.96 23.04
N ALA A 7 23.72 14.72 22.63
CA ALA A 7 23.21 14.18 21.38
C ALA A 7 21.67 14.28 21.38
N VAL A 8 21.11 15.17 20.56
CA VAL A 8 19.68 15.18 20.27
C VAL A 8 19.42 13.93 19.42
N VAL A 9 18.86 12.90 20.04
CA VAL A 9 18.20 11.80 19.34
C VAL A 9 17.00 12.42 18.62
N THR A 10 17.20 12.90 17.40
CA THR A 10 16.13 13.22 16.45
C THR A 10 15.58 11.92 15.87
N GLY A 11 15.09 11.05 16.76
CA GLY A 11 14.16 10.00 16.38
C GLY A 11 12.85 10.68 16.00
N VAL A 12 12.66 10.97 14.72
CA VAL A 12 11.32 11.25 14.19
C VAL A 12 10.46 10.06 14.60
N PRO A 13 9.40 10.22 15.42
CA PRO A 13 8.51 9.12 15.68
C PRO A 13 7.96 8.70 14.33
N THR A 14 8.35 7.51 13.87
CA THR A 14 7.62 6.85 12.78
C THR A 14 6.16 6.85 13.22
N PRO A 15 5.21 7.35 12.40
CA PRO A 15 3.82 7.15 12.74
C PRO A 15 3.64 5.64 12.81
N ALA A 16 3.43 5.12 14.02
CA ALA A 16 2.98 3.76 14.20
C ALA A 16 1.82 3.55 13.21
N PRO A 17 1.76 2.42 12.48
CA PRO A 17 0.55 2.11 11.73
C PRO A 17 -0.61 2.29 12.70
N ARG A 18 -1.63 3.04 12.30
CA ARG A 18 -2.77 3.36 13.15
C ARG A 18 -3.47 2.04 13.48
N VAL A 19 -3.00 1.35 14.50
CA VAL A 19 -3.63 0.19 15.10
C VAL A 19 -4.88 0.76 15.77
N TRP A 20 -6.00 0.64 15.06
CA TRP A 20 -7.33 0.89 15.61
C TRP A 20 -7.52 0.05 16.88
N PRO A 21 -8.38 0.50 17.79
CA PRO A 21 -8.17 0.38 19.22
C PRO A 21 -8.13 -1.08 19.66
N THR A 22 -7.33 -1.27 20.70
CA THR A 22 -7.25 -2.42 21.61
C THR A 22 -8.49 -3.31 21.62
N PRO A 23 -8.32 -4.65 21.74
CA PRO A 23 -9.43 -5.59 21.86
C PRO A 23 -10.44 -5.13 22.92
N PRO A 24 -11.75 -5.37 22.72
CA PRO A 24 -12.76 -4.98 23.69
C PRO A 24 -12.43 -5.62 25.05
N PRO A 25 -12.74 -4.94 26.18
CA PRO A 25 -12.45 -5.46 27.51
C PRO A 25 -13.07 -6.85 27.68
N ALA A 26 -12.29 -7.78 28.25
CA ALA A 26 -12.74 -9.12 28.57
C ALA A 26 -13.94 -9.03 29.53
N GLY A 27 -15.15 -9.21 28.99
CA GLY A 27 -16.39 -9.03 29.75
C GLY A 27 -17.68 -9.02 28.93
N CYS A 28 -17.63 -8.95 27.59
CA CYS A 28 -18.81 -9.13 26.75
C CYS A 28 -19.01 -10.61 26.39
N SER A 29 -19.67 -11.37 27.27
CA SER A 29 -19.78 -12.83 27.18
C SER A 29 -20.99 -13.36 26.39
N ASN A 30 -21.65 -12.52 25.59
CA ASN A 30 -22.79 -12.94 24.78
C ASN A 30 -22.82 -12.20 23.44
N CYS A 31 -21.99 -12.69 22.51
CA CYS A 31 -21.93 -12.24 21.11
C CYS A 31 -23.05 -12.84 20.23
N GLY A 32 -24.03 -13.53 20.82
CA GLY A 32 -25.10 -14.19 20.09
C GLY A 32 -26.29 -13.26 19.91
N THR A 33 -26.61 -12.93 18.67
CA THR A 33 -27.89 -12.33 18.22
C THR A 33 -28.19 -10.87 18.56
N ALA A 34 -27.16 -10.03 18.74
CA ALA A 34 -27.39 -8.58 18.86
C ALA A 34 -27.63 -7.95 17.48
N ASP A 35 -28.89 -7.62 17.21
CA ASP A 35 -29.33 -6.64 16.21
C ASP A 35 -28.43 -5.38 16.34
N GLY A 36 -27.66 -5.07 15.30
CA GLY A 36 -26.66 -3.99 15.31
C GLY A 36 -25.19 -4.40 15.21
N THR A 37 -24.87 -5.70 15.19
CA THR A 37 -23.49 -6.15 14.91
C THR A 37 -23.11 -5.84 13.46
N VAL A 38 -22.07 -5.02 13.25
CA VAL A 38 -21.54 -4.72 11.91
C VAL A 38 -20.14 -5.29 11.80
N ASN A 39 -19.95 -6.20 10.83
CA ASN A 39 -18.62 -6.70 10.51
C ASN A 39 -17.85 -5.63 9.73
N GLY A 40 -16.56 -5.51 10.03
CA GLY A 40 -15.67 -4.58 9.36
C GLY A 40 -15.51 -4.93 7.89
N GLY A 41 -15.59 -3.92 7.04
CA GLY A 41 -15.35 -4.04 5.60
C GLY A 41 -14.10 -3.31 5.16
N TRP A 42 -13.38 -3.90 4.21
CA TRP A 42 -12.19 -3.28 3.62
C TRP A 42 -12.59 -2.07 2.77
N SER A 43 -11.90 -0.95 2.96
CA SER A 43 -11.90 0.16 2.01
C SER A 43 -11.22 -0.26 0.71
N SER A 44 -11.41 0.53 -0.34
CA SER A 44 -10.60 0.45 -1.55
C SER A 44 -9.10 0.58 -1.21
N TRP A 45 -8.27 -0.04 -2.05
CA TRP A 45 -6.83 0.08 -1.98
C TRP A 45 -6.38 1.47 -2.43
N SER A 46 -5.48 2.07 -1.66
CA SER A 46 -4.83 3.34 -1.96
C SER A 46 -3.34 3.11 -2.13
N THR A 47 -2.71 3.77 -3.11
CA THR A 47 -1.25 3.73 -3.26
C THR A 47 -0.60 4.43 -2.07
N LEU A 48 0.25 3.70 -1.35
CA LEU A 48 1.04 4.25 -0.25
C LEU A 48 2.40 4.75 -0.75
N ARG A 49 3.11 3.93 -1.53
CA ARG A 49 4.39 4.29 -2.16
C ARG A 49 4.55 3.60 -3.50
N GLU A 50 5.24 4.25 -4.42
CA GLU A 50 5.73 3.64 -5.65
C GLU A 50 7.25 3.63 -5.63
N GLY A 51 7.85 2.47 -5.91
CA GLY A 51 9.28 2.36 -6.14
C GLY A 51 9.66 2.89 -7.52
N GLU A 52 10.96 3.03 -7.72
CA GLU A 52 11.53 3.38 -9.02
C GLU A 52 11.27 2.28 -10.05
N CYS A 53 11.14 2.68 -11.31
CA CYS A 53 11.00 1.75 -12.41
C CYS A 53 12.35 1.14 -12.78
N SER A 54 12.39 -0.16 -13.01
CA SER A 54 13.61 -0.86 -13.41
C SER A 54 14.20 -0.40 -14.75
N ALA A 55 13.39 0.20 -15.61
CA ALA A 55 13.78 0.71 -16.91
C ALA A 55 13.18 2.10 -17.12
N THR A 56 13.89 2.99 -17.81
CA THR A 56 13.39 4.34 -18.13
C THR A 56 12.52 4.37 -19.38
N CYS A 57 12.61 3.35 -20.23
CA CYS A 57 11.83 3.15 -21.46
C CYS A 57 11.83 1.64 -21.82
N GLY A 58 11.03 1.24 -22.81
CA GLY A 58 10.98 -0.13 -23.32
C GLY A 58 10.22 -1.11 -22.43
N GLY A 59 9.55 -0.63 -21.38
CA GLY A 59 8.86 -1.45 -20.38
C GLY A 59 9.79 -1.89 -19.26
N GLY A 60 9.48 -1.42 -18.05
CA GLY A 60 10.10 -1.87 -16.80
C GLY A 60 9.04 -2.34 -15.81
N ILE A 61 9.52 -2.81 -14.65
CA ILE A 61 8.69 -3.18 -13.51
C ILE A 61 9.08 -2.30 -12.33
N ARG A 62 8.09 -1.88 -11.55
CA ARG A 62 8.29 -1.24 -10.24
C ARG A 62 7.46 -1.94 -9.18
N VAL A 63 7.91 -1.83 -7.94
CA VAL A 63 7.14 -2.26 -6.78
C VAL A 63 6.23 -1.13 -6.35
N ARG A 64 4.93 -1.34 -6.40
CA ARG A 64 3.91 -0.47 -5.81
C ARG A 64 3.47 -1.05 -4.48
N THR A 65 3.40 -0.22 -3.46
CA THR A 65 2.85 -0.60 -2.15
C THR A 65 1.51 0.06 -1.99
N SER A 66 0.51 -0.75 -1.69
CA SER A 66 -0.87 -0.32 -1.50
C SER A 66 -1.31 -0.58 -0.07
N THR A 67 -2.17 0.29 0.45
CA THR A 67 -2.77 0.20 1.79
C THR A 67 -4.29 0.26 1.69
N ARG A 68 -4.99 -0.35 2.64
CA ARG A 68 -6.44 -0.26 2.82
C ARG A 68 -6.76 -0.22 4.30
N SER A 69 -7.94 0.31 4.63
CA SER A 69 -8.42 0.44 6.00
C SER A 69 -9.66 -0.43 6.21
N CYS A 70 -9.82 -0.99 7.40
CA CYS A 70 -11.03 -1.71 7.78
C CYS A 70 -12.08 -0.71 8.27
N SER A 71 -12.64 0.05 7.34
CA SER A 71 -13.46 1.25 7.63
C SER A 71 -14.72 1.35 6.78
N ASN A 72 -15.01 0.37 5.94
CA ASN A 72 -16.11 0.44 4.99
C ASN A 72 -16.99 -0.83 5.02
N PRO A 73 -17.80 -1.04 6.07
CA PRO A 73 -17.98 -0.18 7.25
C PRO A 73 -16.96 -0.47 8.37
N TYR A 74 -16.91 0.37 9.41
CA TYR A 74 -16.16 0.05 10.63
C TYR A 74 -16.84 -1.09 11.40
N PRO A 75 -16.07 -2.02 11.99
CA PRO A 75 -16.64 -3.05 12.85
C PRO A 75 -17.25 -2.43 14.12
N THR A 76 -18.43 -2.90 14.52
CA THR A 76 -19.12 -2.43 15.74
C THR A 76 -19.51 -3.60 16.64
N TYR A 77 -19.63 -3.34 17.94
CA TYR A 77 -19.99 -4.33 18.97
C TYR A 77 -19.09 -5.58 18.91
N CYS A 78 -19.65 -6.72 18.51
CA CYS A 78 -18.96 -8.00 18.36
C CYS A 78 -18.60 -8.30 16.89
N GLY A 79 -18.61 -7.28 16.03
CA GLY A 79 -18.32 -7.40 14.61
C GLY A 79 -16.87 -7.80 14.37
N VAL A 80 -16.65 -8.67 13.39
CA VAL A 80 -15.30 -9.14 13.09
C VAL A 80 -14.49 -8.04 12.39
N THR A 81 -13.21 -7.97 12.73
CA THR A 81 -12.26 -7.15 11.97
C THR A 81 -12.00 -7.78 10.61
N CYS A 82 -11.51 -6.96 9.68
CA CYS A 82 -11.28 -7.42 8.33
C CYS A 82 -10.10 -8.40 8.29
N PRO A 83 -10.30 -9.63 7.76
CA PRO A 83 -9.23 -10.62 7.70
C PRO A 83 -8.18 -10.24 6.65
N GLY A 84 -6.93 -10.62 6.92
CA GLY A 84 -5.78 -10.43 6.03
C GLY A 84 -5.03 -9.11 6.23
N SER A 85 -4.06 -8.84 5.35
CA SER A 85 -3.17 -7.70 5.49
C SER A 85 -3.83 -6.38 5.04
N ALA A 86 -3.57 -5.31 5.79
CA ALA A 86 -3.92 -3.93 5.42
C ALA A 86 -2.97 -3.34 4.38
N THR A 87 -1.78 -3.94 4.21
CA THR A 87 -0.74 -3.48 3.28
C THR A 87 -0.35 -4.62 2.34
N ARG A 88 -0.07 -4.30 1.08
CA ARG A 88 0.50 -5.25 0.11
C ARG A 88 1.54 -4.58 -0.78
N ASN A 89 2.44 -5.39 -1.32
CA ASN A 89 3.37 -4.99 -2.38
C ASN A 89 2.95 -5.69 -3.67
N GLU A 90 2.89 -4.97 -4.78
CA GLU A 90 2.53 -5.46 -6.11
C GLU A 90 3.58 -5.02 -7.13
N GLN A 91 3.93 -5.92 -8.06
CA GLN A 91 4.79 -5.58 -9.21
C GLN A 91 3.92 -5.07 -10.34
N VAL A 92 4.19 -3.86 -10.81
CA VAL A 92 3.41 -3.21 -11.86
C VAL A 92 4.32 -2.75 -13.00
N ALA A 93 3.83 -2.87 -14.23
CA ALA A 93 4.53 -2.35 -15.40
C ALA A 93 4.65 -0.82 -15.34
N CYS A 94 5.77 -0.30 -15.82
CA CYS A 94 6.06 1.11 -15.90
C CYS A 94 6.92 1.41 -17.13
N ASN A 95 6.97 2.69 -17.54
CA ASN A 95 7.80 3.15 -18.64
C ASN A 95 7.69 2.31 -19.93
N THR A 96 6.45 1.95 -20.30
CA THR A 96 6.12 1.11 -21.47
C THR A 96 6.21 1.84 -22.80
N HIS A 97 6.68 3.09 -22.81
CA HIS A 97 6.96 3.83 -24.03
C HIS A 97 8.22 3.30 -24.71
N CYS A 98 8.31 3.41 -26.04
CA CYS A 98 9.50 2.99 -26.78
C CYS A 98 10.72 3.82 -26.40
N CYS A 99 11.91 3.20 -26.38
CA CYS A 99 13.15 3.94 -26.19
C CYS A 99 13.50 4.78 -27.42
N PRO A 100 14.08 5.98 -27.26
CA PRO A 100 14.62 6.71 -28.40
C PRO A 100 15.75 5.88 -29.04
N GLY A 101 15.64 5.63 -30.36
CA GLY A 101 16.65 4.87 -31.12
C GLY A 101 16.27 3.41 -31.43
N VAL A 102 15.23 2.85 -30.77
CA VAL A 102 14.56 1.65 -31.29
C VAL A 102 13.45 2.11 -32.20
N VAL A 103 13.75 2.31 -33.48
CA VAL A 103 12.71 2.29 -34.50
C VAL A 103 12.03 0.93 -34.35
N SER A 104 10.79 0.92 -33.85
CA SER A 104 9.96 -0.29 -33.82
C SER A 104 9.81 -0.73 -35.27
N GLY A 105 10.68 -1.65 -35.67
CA GLY A 105 10.89 -2.04 -37.05
C GLY A 105 9.71 -2.83 -37.59
N THR A 106 8.67 -2.11 -38.02
CA THR A 106 7.71 -2.58 -39.02
C THR A 106 7.20 -1.35 -39.77
N GLY A 107 7.95 -0.95 -40.81
CA GLY A 107 7.58 0.19 -41.65
C GLY A 107 8.60 0.61 -42.69
N SER A 108 9.48 -0.29 -43.16
CA SER A 108 10.31 -0.06 -44.34
C SER A 108 9.85 -0.98 -45.47
N HIS A 109 8.71 -0.68 -46.09
CA HIS A 109 8.53 -1.09 -47.48
C HIS A 109 9.38 -0.13 -48.33
N ASN A 110 10.66 -0.44 -48.42
CA ASN A 110 11.50 0.02 -49.52
C ASN A 110 12.03 -1.25 -50.19
N TYR A 111 11.27 -1.75 -51.16
CA TYR A 111 11.80 -2.58 -52.23
C TYR A 111 12.35 -1.61 -53.29
N PRO A 112 13.66 -1.57 -53.54
CA PRO A 112 14.20 -0.98 -54.76
C PRO A 112 14.24 -2.04 -55.85
N GLU A 113 13.48 -1.83 -56.91
CA GLU A 113 13.87 -2.19 -58.28
C GLU A 113 13.51 -1.04 -59.22
#